data_AF-A0A925D3P0-F1
#
_entry.id   AF-A0A925D3P0-F1
#
_cell.length_a   1.000
_cell.length_b   1.000
_cell.length_c   1.000
_cell.angle_alpha   90.00
_cell.angle_beta   90.00
_cell.angle_gamma   90.00
#
_symmetry.space_group_name_H-M   'P 1'
#
loop_
_entity.id
_entity.type
_entity.pdbx_description
1 polymer ?
#
loop_
_entity_poly.entity_id
_entity_poly.type
_entity_poly.pdbx_seq_one_letter_code
_entity_poly.pdbx_strand_id
1 'polypeptide(L)' 'IHPDECIDCEACVPECPVEAIFHQDNIPEDQKPFIELNAEMSLQCPVITEKKEPLAPPK' A
#
# COMPACT_ATOMS: atom_id res chain seq x y z
N ILE A 1 -1.86 -2.79 2.67
CA ILE A 1 -2.88 -1.89 3.27
C ILE A 1 -4.06 -2.77 3.65
N HIS A 2 -4.64 -2.63 4.84
CA HIS A 2 -5.80 -3.44 5.24
C HIS A 2 -7.08 -2.85 4.62
N PRO A 3 -7.86 -3.61 3.83
CA PRO A 3 -9.01 -3.06 3.12
C PRO A 3 -10.14 -2.61 4.06
N ASP A 4 -10.43 -3.37 5.12
CA ASP A 4 -11.52 -3.01 6.04
C ASP A 4 -11.21 -1.85 7.00
N GLU A 5 -9.92 -1.49 7.17
CA GLU A 5 -9.50 -0.37 8.04
C GLU A 5 -9.16 0.88 7.23
N CYS A 6 -8.89 0.74 5.94
CA CYS A 6 -8.69 1.86 5.04
C CYS A 6 -10.00 2.64 4.91
N ILE A 7 -9.91 3.96 5.06
CA ILE A 7 -11.05 4.88 4.96
C ILE A 7 -11.00 5.72 3.68
N ASP A 8 -10.19 5.30 2.71
CA ASP A 8 -10.04 5.94 1.40
C ASP A 8 -9.72 7.45 1.48
N CYS A 9 -8.88 7.85 2.43
CA CYS A 9 -8.49 9.25 2.62
C CYS A 9 -7.41 9.74 1.65
N GLU A 10 -6.83 8.84 0.84
CA GLU A 10 -5.77 9.09 -0.16
C GLU A 10 -4.46 9.73 0.35
N ALA A 11 -4.32 9.99 1.65
CA ALA A 11 -3.17 10.70 2.21
C ALA A 11 -1.82 10.01 1.97
N CYS A 12 -1.80 8.68 1.81
CA CYS A 12 -0.58 7.91 1.58
C CYS A 12 -0.13 7.87 0.10
N VAL A 13 -1.03 8.17 -0.85
CA VAL A 13 -0.74 8.14 -2.29
C VAL A 13 0.40 9.09 -2.67
N PRO A 14 0.37 10.40 -2.33
CA PRO A 14 1.45 11.32 -2.70
C PRO A 14 2.74 11.11 -1.89
N GLU A 15 2.67 10.41 -0.76
CA GLU A 15 3.82 10.21 0.13
C GLU A 15 4.72 9.04 -0.31
N CYS A 16 4.24 8.18 -1.21
CA CYS A 16 5.01 7.05 -1.70
C CYS A 16 6.05 7.50 -2.75
N PRO A 17 7.36 7.47 -2.47
CA PRO A 17 8.39 7.99 -3.38
C PRO A 17 8.57 7.15 -4.66
N VAL A 18 7.98 5.96 -4.70
CA VAL A 18 8.02 5.04 -5.84
C VAL A 18 6.64 4.84 -6.47
N GLU A 19 5.65 5.64 -6.07
CA GLU A 19 4.31 5.66 -6.68
C GLU A 19 3.62 4.29 -6.69
N ALA A 20 3.82 3.49 -5.64
CA ALA A 20 3.30 2.12 -5.54
C ALA A 20 1.94 2.00 -4.83
N ILE A 21 1.33 3.12 -4.43
CA ILE A 21 0.04 3.15 -3.73
C ILE A 21 -1.00 3.73 -4.66
N PHE A 22 -2.09 3.00 -4.85
CA PHE A 22 -3.20 3.35 -5.74
C PHE A 22 -4.53 3.27 -5.01
N HIS A 23 -5.47 4.15 -5.37
CA HIS A 23 -6.88 3.92 -5.10
C HIS A 23 -7.35 2.67 -5.87
N GLN A 24 -8.27 1.88 -5.31
CA GLN A 24 -8.68 0.59 -5.89
C GLN A 24 -9.16 0.71 -7.35
N ASP A 25 -9.87 1.79 -7.67
CA ASP A 25 -10.37 2.08 -9.03
C ASP A 25 -9.29 2.46 -10.04
N ASN A 26 -8.10 2.83 -9.55
CA ASN A 26 -6.98 3.33 -10.35
C ASN A 26 -5.83 2.32 -10.47
N ILE A 27 -6.01 1.09 -9.99
CA ILE A 27 -4.98 0.05 -10.05
C ILE A 27 -4.75 -0.38 -11.52
N PRO A 28 -3.51 -0.33 -12.02
CA PRO A 28 -3.17 -0.87 -13.34
C PRO A 28 -3.56 -2.33 -13.52
N GLU A 29 -3.96 -2.73 -14.73
CA GLU A 29 -4.48 -4.08 -15.00
C GLU A 29 -3.51 -5.19 -14.57
N ASP A 30 -2.22 -4.99 -14.83
CA ASP A 30 -1.14 -5.91 -14.47
C ASP A 30 -0.86 -5.98 -12.96
N GLN A 31 -1.38 -5.04 -12.18
CA GLN A 31 -1.22 -4.95 -10.74
C GLN A 31 -2.48 -5.32 -9.95
N LYS A 32 -3.60 -5.62 -10.62
CA LYS A 32 -4.83 -6.09 -9.96
C LYS A 32 -4.65 -7.29 -9.00
N PRO A 33 -3.72 -8.26 -9.24
CA PRO A 33 -3.49 -9.33 -8.28
C PRO A 33 -3.06 -8.85 -6.87
N PHE A 34 -2.53 -7.63 -6.75
CA PHE A 34 -2.14 -7.07 -5.45
C PHE A 34 -3.33 -6.68 -4.56
N ILE A 35 -4.55 -6.60 -5.09
CA ILE A 35 -5.76 -6.35 -4.28
C ILE A 35 -5.96 -7.51 -3.30
N GLU A 36 -6.02 -8.73 -3.82
CA GLU A 36 -6.18 -9.95 -3.02
C GLU A 36 -4.98 -10.17 -2.09
N LEU A 37 -3.77 -9.98 -2.61
CA LEU A 37 -2.56 -10.10 -1.79
C LEU A 37 -2.55 -9.11 -0.61
N ASN A 38 -2.99 -7.86 -0.81
CA ASN A 38 -3.09 -6.89 0.27
C ASN A 38 -4.10 -7.33 1.34
N ALA A 39 -5.27 -7.84 0.94
CA ALA A 39 -6.27 -8.35 1.88
C ALA A 39 -5.70 -9.52 2.70
N GLU A 40 -5.09 -10.51 2.05
CA GLU A 40 -4.52 -11.69 2.72
C GLU A 40 -3.35 -11.36 3.63
N MET A 41 -2.40 -10.54 3.14
CA MET A 41 -1.17 -10.24 3.87
C MET A 41 -1.40 -9.23 5.00
N SER A 42 -2.41 -8.37 4.90
CA SER A 42 -2.72 -7.42 5.98
C SER A 42 -3.13 -8.09 7.30
N LEU A 43 -3.68 -9.30 7.23
CA LEU A 43 -4.04 -10.11 8.40
C LEU A 43 -2.84 -10.86 9.02
N GLN A 44 -1.80 -11.10 8.23
CA GLN A 44 -0.63 -11.90 8.62
C GLN A 44 0.56 -11.05 9.04
N CYS A 45 0.73 -9.90 8.39
CA CYS A 45 1.84 -8.99 8.66
C CYS A 45 1.62 -8.23 9.98
N PRO A 46 2.68 -8.01 10.78
CA PRO A 46 2.57 -7.15 11.94
C PRO A 46 2.27 -5.70 11.52
N VAL A 47 1.44 -5.01 12.32
CA VAL A 47 1.11 -3.60 12.11
C VAL A 47 2.37 -2.73 12.22
N ILE A 48 2.55 -1.82 11.26
CA ILE A 48 3.63 -0.83 11.25
C ILE A 48 3.04 0.58 11.34
N THR A 49 3.38 1.32 12.40
CA THR A 49 2.91 2.70 12.66
C THR A 49 4.03 3.73 12.63
N GLU A 50 5.28 3.30 12.53
CA GLU A 50 6.46 4.15 12.55
C GLU A 50 7.32 3.93 11.31
N LYS A 51 7.85 5.02 10.75
CA LYS A 51 8.75 4.99 9.61
C LYS A 51 10.08 4.32 9.98
N LYS A 52 10.61 3.53 9.07
CA LYS A 52 11.94 2.91 9.17
C LYS A 52 12.83 3.36 8.01
N GLU A 53 14.12 3.03 8.09
CA GLU A 53 15.06 3.27 7.00
C GLU A 53 14.67 2.45 5.76
N PRO A 54 14.63 3.06 4.57
CA PRO A 54 14.36 2.34 3.31
C PRO A 54 15.43 1.28 3.01
N LEU A 55 15.02 0.16 2.43
CA LEU A 55 15.94 -0.90 2.00
C LEU A 55 16.85 -0.48 0.84
N ALA A 56 16.37 0.44 0.00
CA ALA A 56 17.12 1.02 -1.10
C ALA A 56 17.18 2.55 -0.93
N PRO A 57 18.28 3.21 -1.34
CA PRO A 57 18.35 4.67 -1.30
C PRO A 57 17.21 5.28 -2.13
N PRO A 58 16.62 6.40 -1.69
CA PRO A 58 15.61 7.10 -2.47
C PRO A 58 16.19 7.48 -3.84
N LYS A 59 15.40 7.30 -4.91
CA LYS A 59 15.75 7.78 -6.25
C LYS A 59 15.80 9.30 -6.30
#